data_AF-A0A7X9NJH6-F1
#
_entry.id   AF-A0A7X9NJH6-F1
#
_cell.length_a   1.000
_cell.length_b   1.000
_cell.length_c   1.000
_cell.angle_alpha   90.00
_cell.angle_beta   90.00
_cell.angle_gamma   90.00
#
_symmetry.space_group_name_H-M   'P 1'
#
loop_
_entity.id
_entity.type
_entity.pdbx_description
1 polymer ?
#
loop_
_entity_poly.entity_id
_entity_poly.type
_entity_poly.pdbx_seq_one_letter_code
_entity_poly.pdbx_strand_id
1 'polypeptide(L)'
;MIATALHSLYMLKRMFDLQKIIQKKSEVFHISDFMKVNPKNDYPVWKTDLIEVPMVLGWQKVILLPNVSYSQKEIEHILSHEQQHILNHDIWIKQLMNLLTIVYWWFLPVYWLKNQVQIILEMRVDEKVTRSMTQEKMLDYVSTLVEMNEKITKNVLQKKLRFSSSFFFAENRNVLSYRVQYLLESKQKKKTNKGILLFVFMLPVFTNLVIFEPYHENAPGTEGTWSEQEMQEQGYLIHHQDGTYTFCIDGQQATIQNIKDPIFENIKVIEEE
;
A
#
# COMPACT_ATOMS: atom_id res chain seq x y z
N MET A 1 -18.20 0.90 -1.29
CA MET A 1 -17.04 1.30 -2.13
C MET A 1 -16.54 2.70 -1.78
N ILE A 2 -17.36 3.75 -1.87
CA ILE A 2 -16.96 5.12 -1.48
C ILE A 2 -16.62 5.21 0.02
N ALA A 3 -17.37 4.52 0.87
CA ALA A 3 -17.23 4.62 2.33
C ALA A 3 -15.84 4.26 2.88
N THR A 4 -15.15 3.22 2.35
CA THR A 4 -13.82 2.80 2.84
C THR A 4 -12.72 3.76 2.38
N ALA A 5 -12.80 4.24 1.14
CA ALA A 5 -11.91 5.28 0.62
C ALA A 5 -12.15 6.64 1.30
N LEU A 6 -13.41 7.03 1.53
CA LEU A 6 -13.74 8.22 2.30
C LEU A 6 -13.25 8.12 3.74
N HIS A 7 -13.36 6.92 4.34
CA HIS A 7 -12.86 6.66 5.68
C HIS A 7 -11.34 6.78 5.74
N SER A 8 -10.59 6.22 4.79
CA SER A 8 -9.14 6.35 4.76
C SER A 8 -8.69 7.80 4.52
N LEU A 9 -9.38 8.55 3.66
CA LEU A 9 -9.13 9.98 3.44
C LEU A 9 -9.44 10.83 4.68
N TYR A 10 -10.56 10.54 5.35
CA TYR A 10 -10.95 11.16 6.61
C TYR A 10 -9.91 10.89 7.71
N MET A 11 -9.43 9.64 7.80
CA MET A 11 -8.38 9.26 8.75
C MET A 11 -7.09 10.01 8.48
N LEU A 12 -6.72 10.20 7.20
CA LEU A 12 -5.54 10.99 6.83
C LEU A 12 -5.69 12.46 7.26
N LYS A 13 -6.85 13.08 7.00
CA LYS A 13 -7.14 14.45 7.46
C LYS A 13 -7.07 14.55 8.99
N ARG A 14 -7.70 13.61 9.70
CA ARG A 14 -7.68 13.53 11.16
C ARG A 14 -6.25 13.40 11.70
N MET A 15 -5.38 12.64 11.03
CA MET A 15 -3.97 12.53 11.42
C MET A 15 -3.25 13.88 11.34
N PHE A 16 -3.47 14.67 10.27
CA PHE A 16 -2.90 16.02 10.17
C PHE A 16 -3.42 16.97 11.25
N ASP A 17 -4.70 16.88 11.58
CA ASP A 17 -5.28 17.71 12.64
C ASP A 17 -4.74 17.32 14.03
N LEU A 18 -4.56 16.01 14.29
CA LEU A 18 -3.94 15.52 15.52
C LEU A 18 -2.48 15.97 15.64
N GLN A 19 -1.70 15.99 14.55
CA GLN A 19 -0.33 16.50 14.56
C GLN A 19 -0.27 17.95 15.03
N LYS A 20 -1.18 18.81 14.56
CA LYS A 20 -1.27 20.22 15.00
C LYS A 20 -1.61 20.34 16.48
N ILE A 21 -2.52 19.49 16.97
CA ILE A 21 -2.90 19.48 18.39
C ILE A 21 -1.72 19.04 19.26
N ILE A 22 -1.00 18.00 18.86
CA ILE A 22 0.18 17.49 19.56
C ILE A 22 1.26 18.57 19.63
N GLN A 23 1.57 19.21 18.50
CA GLN A 23 2.56 20.29 18.44
C GLN A 23 2.28 21.43 19.42
N LYS A 24 0.99 21.78 19.63
CA LYS A 24 0.59 22.86 20.53
C LYS A 24 0.65 22.48 22.01
N LYS A 25 0.55 21.20 22.34
CA LYS A 25 0.45 20.68 23.72
C LYS A 25 1.69 19.91 24.18
N SER A 26 2.73 19.82 23.36
CA SER A 26 3.97 19.12 23.69
C SER A 26 5.01 20.04 24.29
N GLU A 27 5.75 19.53 25.27
CA GLU A 27 7.03 20.12 25.68
C GLU A 27 8.11 19.77 24.65
N VAL A 28 8.91 20.75 24.25
CA VAL A 28 9.93 20.60 23.21
C VAL A 28 11.30 20.45 23.85
N PHE A 29 11.96 19.35 23.52
CA PHE A 29 13.34 19.02 23.86
C PHE A 29 14.12 18.68 22.58
N HIS A 30 15.41 18.43 22.72
CA HIS A 30 16.30 17.95 21.66
C HIS A 30 16.94 16.62 22.07
N ILE A 31 17.37 15.81 21.10
CA ILE A 31 18.08 14.55 21.43
C ILE A 31 19.35 14.86 22.23
N SER A 32 20.03 15.97 21.92
CA SER A 32 21.22 16.43 22.65
C SER A 32 21.01 16.64 24.15
N ASP A 33 19.77 16.90 24.58
CA ASP A 33 19.43 17.10 26.00
C ASP A 33 19.47 15.79 26.78
N PHE A 34 19.29 14.66 26.09
CA PHE A 34 19.25 13.33 26.69
C PHE A 34 20.52 12.53 26.41
N MET A 35 21.20 12.73 25.28
CA MET A 35 22.35 11.93 24.90
C MET A 35 23.31 12.66 23.96
N LYS A 36 24.58 12.24 23.96
CA LYS A 36 25.58 12.81 23.05
C LYS A 36 25.29 12.39 21.60
N VAL A 37 25.01 13.37 20.74
CA VAL A 37 24.77 13.16 19.30
C VAL A 37 25.57 14.11 18.44
N ASN A 38 25.76 13.73 17.18
CA ASN A 38 26.29 14.64 16.17
C ASN A 38 25.27 15.76 15.92
N PRO A 39 25.67 17.03 15.85
CA PRO A 39 24.76 18.16 15.57
C PRO A 39 23.88 17.97 14.33
N LYS A 40 24.34 17.21 13.32
CA LYS A 40 23.54 16.92 12.12
C LYS A 40 22.36 15.98 12.36
N ASN A 41 22.39 15.22 13.45
CA ASN A 41 21.37 14.25 13.83
C ASN A 41 20.65 14.64 15.13
N ASP A 42 20.75 15.91 15.52
CA ASP A 42 20.02 16.44 16.66
C ASP A 42 18.59 16.82 16.22
N TYR A 43 17.65 15.90 16.47
CA TYR A 43 16.26 16.04 16.09
C TYR A 43 15.43 16.54 17.28
N PRO A 44 14.35 17.30 17.05
CA PRO A 44 13.45 17.71 18.12
C PRO A 44 12.69 16.51 18.69
N VAL A 45 12.58 16.49 20.02
CA VAL A 45 11.85 15.50 20.81
C VAL A 45 10.67 16.19 21.48
N TRP A 46 9.44 15.78 21.15
CA TRP A 46 8.22 16.34 21.73
C TRP A 46 7.66 15.38 22.77
N LYS A 47 7.64 15.81 24.03
CA LYS A 47 7.10 15.03 25.13
C LYS A 47 5.62 15.36 25.33
N THR A 48 4.75 14.35 25.36
CA THR A 48 3.30 14.56 25.50
C THR A 48 2.57 13.38 26.14
N ASP A 49 1.50 13.65 26.90
CA ASP A 49 0.59 12.62 27.44
C ASP A 49 -0.39 12.08 26.37
N LEU A 50 -0.40 12.68 25.18
CA LEU A 50 -1.34 12.37 24.11
C LEU A 50 -1.00 11.08 23.37
N ILE A 51 0.24 10.62 23.46
CA ILE A 51 0.73 9.39 22.82
C ILE A 51 1.03 8.34 23.89
N GLU A 52 0.92 7.08 23.50
CA GLU A 52 1.19 5.93 24.38
C GLU A 52 2.50 5.22 24.05
N VAL A 53 3.00 5.42 22.83
CA VAL A 53 4.20 4.78 22.29
C VAL A 53 5.08 5.87 21.68
N PRO A 54 6.41 5.83 21.91
CA PRO A 54 7.36 6.64 21.16
C PRO A 54 7.19 6.43 19.66
N MET A 55 7.27 7.51 18.89
CA MET A 55 7.10 7.42 17.45
C MET A 55 7.70 8.62 16.74
N VAL A 56 8.19 8.40 15.53
CA VAL A 56 8.58 9.50 14.63
C VAL A 56 7.36 10.12 13.96
N LEU A 57 7.18 11.44 14.12
CA LEU A 57 6.22 12.24 13.38
C LEU A 57 6.76 12.52 11.98
N GLY A 58 6.04 11.97 10.99
CA GLY A 58 6.63 11.61 9.72
C GLY A 58 7.34 12.72 8.94
N TRP A 59 6.64 13.78 8.57
CA TRP A 59 7.18 14.79 7.64
C TRP A 59 8.16 15.76 8.29
N GLN A 60 8.11 15.90 9.62
CA GLN A 60 8.91 16.91 10.33
C GLN A 60 10.18 16.32 10.98
N LYS A 61 10.41 15.00 10.88
CA LYS A 61 11.52 14.30 11.55
C LYS A 61 11.58 14.63 13.04
N VAL A 62 10.42 14.66 13.69
CA VAL A 62 10.27 14.93 15.12
C VAL A 62 10.06 13.60 15.84
N ILE A 63 10.72 13.37 16.96
CA ILE A 63 10.49 12.19 17.81
C ILE A 63 9.43 12.56 18.84
N LEU A 64 8.32 11.83 18.88
CA LEU A 64 7.34 11.96 19.96
C LEU A 64 7.69 10.99 21.08
N LEU A 65 7.68 11.45 22.32
CA LEU A 65 7.93 10.64 23.50
C LEU A 65 6.73 10.73 24.46
N PRO A 66 6.19 9.60 24.95
CA PRO A 66 5.13 9.65 25.95
C PRO A 66 5.71 10.15 27.28
N ASN A 67 4.88 10.78 28.09
CA ASN A 67 5.28 11.27 29.40
C ASN A 67 5.28 10.15 30.45
N VAL A 68 6.24 9.24 30.32
CA VAL A 68 6.48 8.16 31.28
C VAL A 68 7.82 8.40 31.96
N SER A 69 7.95 7.95 33.21
CA SER A 69 9.23 7.94 33.91
C SER A 69 10.13 6.86 33.30
N TYR A 70 11.19 7.32 32.64
CA TYR A 70 12.25 6.47 32.10
C TYR A 70 13.54 6.74 32.87
N SER A 71 14.33 5.70 33.09
CA SER A 71 15.73 5.85 33.45
C SER A 71 16.52 6.45 32.29
N GLN A 72 17.65 7.06 32.60
CA GLN A 72 18.53 7.68 31.61
C GLN A 72 18.93 6.69 30.49
N LYS A 73 19.26 5.43 30.86
CA LYS A 73 19.60 4.38 29.90
C LYS A 73 18.42 3.99 29.01
N GLU A 74 17.21 3.89 29.55
CA GLU A 74 16.02 3.57 28.76
C GLU A 74 15.75 4.66 27.71
N ILE A 75 15.85 5.94 28.10
CA ILE A 75 15.69 7.06 27.16
C ILE A 75 16.74 6.98 26.05
N GLU A 76 18.00 6.74 26.39
CA GLU A 76 19.09 6.62 25.41
C GLU A 76 18.82 5.52 24.38
N HIS A 77 18.35 4.34 24.82
CA HIS A 77 17.98 3.24 23.93
C HIS A 77 16.78 3.58 23.04
N ILE A 78 15.73 4.18 23.61
CA ILE A 78 14.51 4.56 22.88
C ILE A 78 14.83 5.64 21.83
N LEU A 79 15.56 6.69 22.21
CA LEU A 79 15.91 7.76 21.29
C LEU A 79 16.86 7.27 20.19
N SER A 80 17.81 6.40 20.51
CA SER A 80 18.68 5.77 19.49
C SER A 80 17.85 4.98 18.47
N HIS A 81 16.81 4.26 18.92
CA HIS A 81 15.89 3.52 18.06
C HIS A 81 15.08 4.46 17.15
N GLU A 82 14.40 5.45 17.71
CA GLU A 82 13.58 6.40 16.95
C GLU A 82 14.41 7.27 15.99
N GLN A 83 15.62 7.68 16.42
CA GLN A 83 16.56 8.39 15.55
C GLN A 83 16.95 7.53 14.35
N GLN A 84 17.15 6.23 14.55
CA GLN A 84 17.52 5.33 13.47
C GLN A 84 16.38 5.14 12.43
N HIS A 85 15.11 5.23 12.84
CA HIS A 85 13.98 5.32 11.88
C HIS A 85 14.07 6.55 10.97
N ILE A 86 14.44 7.71 11.54
CA ILE A 86 14.64 8.95 10.77
C ILE A 86 15.79 8.77 9.77
N LEU A 87 16.93 8.25 10.24
CA LEU A 87 18.11 8.01 9.38
C LEU A 87 17.81 7.02 8.25
N ASN A 88 17.02 5.99 8.53
CA ASN A 88 16.62 4.98 7.54
C ASN A 88 15.55 5.45 6.57
N HIS A 89 14.93 6.61 6.81
CA HIS A 89 13.81 7.10 6.01
C HIS A 89 12.59 6.15 6.05
N ASP A 90 12.43 5.40 7.14
CA ASP A 90 11.40 4.35 7.27
C ASP A 90 9.98 4.92 7.17
N ILE A 91 9.80 6.19 7.50
CA ILE A 91 8.53 6.89 7.32
C ILE A 91 8.03 6.84 5.87
N TRP A 92 8.91 7.00 4.88
CA TRP A 92 8.50 6.98 3.48
C TRP A 92 7.96 5.62 3.07
N ILE A 93 8.59 4.55 3.57
CA ILE A 93 8.12 3.18 3.35
C ILE A 93 6.77 2.96 4.04
N LYS A 94 6.61 3.41 5.29
CA LYS A 94 5.33 3.34 6.03
C LYS A 94 4.23 4.10 5.27
N GLN A 95 4.52 5.28 4.73
CA GLN A 95 3.56 6.06 3.93
C GLN A 95 3.23 5.41 2.58
N LEU A 96 4.21 4.81 1.90
CA LEU A 96 3.96 4.05 0.67
C LEU A 96 3.03 2.86 0.92
N MET A 97 3.25 2.09 1.99
CA MET A 97 2.36 0.98 2.36
C MET A 97 0.95 1.45 2.69
N ASN A 98 0.81 2.61 3.35
CA ASN A 98 -0.49 3.23 3.60
C ASN A 98 -1.18 3.62 2.28
N LEU A 99 -0.46 4.23 1.34
CA LEU A 99 -0.99 4.56 0.01
C LEU A 99 -1.43 3.31 -0.75
N LEU A 100 -0.61 2.25 -0.77
CA LEU A 100 -0.96 0.98 -1.40
C LEU A 100 -2.22 0.36 -0.77
N THR A 101 -2.38 0.47 0.55
CA THR A 101 -3.58 -0.02 1.24
C THR A 101 -4.84 0.77 0.83
N ILE A 102 -4.70 2.07 0.52
CA ILE A 102 -5.81 2.90 0.04
C ILE A 102 -6.17 2.54 -1.41
N VAL A 103 -5.18 2.43 -2.29
CA VAL A 103 -5.37 2.11 -3.71
C VAL A 103 -5.91 0.67 -3.88
N TYR A 104 -5.32 -0.28 -3.16
CA TYR A 104 -5.65 -1.70 -3.21
C TYR A 104 -6.48 -2.16 -2.01
N TRP A 105 -7.45 -1.34 -1.58
CA TRP A 105 -8.26 -1.61 -0.39
C TRP A 105 -8.99 -2.96 -0.41
N TRP A 106 -9.33 -3.46 -1.61
CA TRP A 106 -10.01 -4.75 -1.84
C TRP A 106 -9.04 -5.95 -1.85
N PHE A 107 -7.74 -5.72 -1.99
CA PHE A 107 -6.72 -6.76 -2.08
C PHE A 107 -6.23 -7.14 -0.68
N LEU A 108 -6.90 -8.11 -0.04
CA LEU A 108 -6.57 -8.57 1.33
C LEU A 108 -5.07 -8.81 1.60
N PRO A 109 -4.27 -9.37 0.66
CA PRO A 109 -2.84 -9.57 0.89
C PRO A 109 -2.04 -8.28 1.13
N VAL A 110 -2.53 -7.10 0.72
CA VAL A 110 -1.85 -5.81 0.98
C VAL A 110 -1.73 -5.53 2.48
N TYR A 111 -2.73 -5.92 3.27
CA TYR A 111 -2.72 -5.71 4.72
C TYR A 111 -1.71 -6.64 5.40
N TRP A 112 -1.58 -7.88 4.93
CA TRP A 112 -0.56 -8.80 5.42
C TRP A 112 0.84 -8.30 5.05
N LEU A 113 1.03 -7.85 3.80
CA LEU A 113 2.29 -7.26 3.34
C LEU A 113 2.67 -6.05 4.20
N LYS A 114 1.73 -5.14 4.47
CA LYS A 114 1.96 -3.97 5.34
C LYS A 114 2.48 -4.40 6.71
N ASN A 115 1.87 -5.41 7.33
CA ASN A 115 2.30 -5.92 8.64
C ASN A 115 3.71 -6.55 8.57
N GLN A 116 4.00 -7.32 7.52
CA GLN A 116 5.34 -7.91 7.34
C GLN A 116 6.41 -6.84 7.13
N VAL A 117 6.12 -5.82 6.31
CA VAL A 117 7.02 -4.68 6.10
C VAL A 117 7.27 -3.97 7.42
N GLN A 118 6.24 -3.73 8.24
CA GLN A 118 6.42 -3.13 9.56
C GLN A 118 7.41 -3.95 10.41
N ILE A 119 7.21 -5.26 10.57
CA ILE A 119 8.11 -6.13 11.34
C ILE A 119 9.56 -6.06 10.79
N ILE A 120 9.73 -6.08 9.47
CA ILE A 120 11.05 -5.98 8.83
C ILE A 120 11.73 -4.64 9.10
N LEU A 121 10.98 -3.53 9.12
CA LEU A 121 11.52 -2.21 9.44
C LEU A 121 11.99 -2.15 10.90
N GLU A 122 11.20 -2.66 11.84
CA GLU A 122 11.57 -2.71 13.26
C GLU A 122 12.84 -3.55 13.47
N MET A 123 12.91 -4.76 12.89
CA MET A 123 14.10 -5.62 12.97
C MET A 123 15.35 -4.98 12.34
N ARG A 124 15.19 -4.25 11.24
CA ARG A 124 16.29 -3.53 10.58
C ARG A 124 16.83 -2.41 11.47
N VAL A 125 15.95 -1.69 12.16
CA VAL A 125 16.37 -0.65 13.11
C VAL A 125 17.11 -1.28 14.27
N ASP A 126 16.54 -2.31 14.89
CA ASP A 126 17.17 -3.04 15.99
C ASP A 126 18.56 -3.59 15.61
N GLU A 127 18.71 -4.15 14.40
CA GLU A 127 20.02 -4.60 13.88
C GLU A 127 21.00 -3.43 13.81
N LYS A 128 20.59 -2.28 13.26
CA LYS A 128 21.48 -1.14 13.07
C LYS A 128 21.93 -0.51 14.39
N VAL A 129 21.01 -0.39 15.35
CA VAL A 129 21.32 0.15 16.68
C VAL A 129 22.28 -0.78 17.43
N THR A 130 22.05 -2.10 17.37
CA THR A 130 22.83 -3.09 18.12
C THR A 130 24.12 -3.54 17.43
N ARG A 131 24.32 -3.21 16.14
CA ARG A 131 25.46 -3.70 15.32
C ARG A 131 26.85 -3.44 15.91
N SER A 132 27.03 -2.31 16.59
CA SER A 132 28.31 -1.93 17.21
C SER A 132 28.32 -2.12 18.73
N MET A 133 27.27 -2.68 19.30
CA MET A 133 27.16 -2.93 20.74
C MET A 133 27.90 -4.22 21.13
N THR A 134 28.41 -4.26 22.36
CA THR A 134 28.85 -5.53 22.96
C THR A 134 27.63 -6.40 23.28
N GLN A 135 27.84 -7.70 23.46
CA GLN A 135 26.74 -8.63 23.77
C GLN A 135 25.98 -8.22 25.05
N GLU A 136 26.70 -7.74 26.07
CA GLU A 136 26.11 -7.22 27.31
C GLU A 136 25.19 -6.01 27.04
N LYS A 137 25.67 -5.01 26.29
CA LYS A 137 24.87 -3.83 25.93
C LYS A 137 23.66 -4.18 25.06
N MET A 138 23.80 -5.18 24.19
CA MET A 138 22.69 -5.69 23.39
C MET A 138 21.61 -6.33 24.27
N LEU A 139 22.00 -7.10 25.30
CA LEU A 139 21.04 -7.67 26.26
C LEU A 139 20.36 -6.59 27.12
N ASP A 140 21.07 -5.54 27.52
CA ASP A 140 20.48 -4.38 28.20
C ASP A 140 19.45 -3.67 27.30
N TYR A 141 19.77 -3.51 26.00
CA TYR A 141 18.85 -2.96 25.02
C TYR A 141 17.60 -3.83 24.85
N VAL A 142 17.76 -5.16 24.72
CA VAL A 142 16.63 -6.10 24.63
C VAL A 142 15.74 -6.02 25.88
N SER A 143 16.34 -5.95 27.07
CA SER A 143 15.60 -5.79 28.33
C SER A 143 14.78 -4.51 28.33
N THR A 144 15.37 -3.40 27.85
CA THR A 144 14.67 -2.11 27.69
C THR A 144 13.46 -2.24 26.76
N LEU A 145 13.59 -2.93 25.63
CA LEU A 145 12.48 -3.15 24.68
C LEU A 145 11.32 -3.93 25.32
N VAL A 146 11.63 -4.97 26.10
CA VAL A 146 10.63 -5.79 26.78
C VAL A 146 9.90 -4.97 27.85
N GLU A 147 10.64 -4.29 28.73
CA GLU A 147 10.08 -3.44 29.79
C GLU A 147 9.20 -2.34 29.22
N MET A 148 9.64 -1.70 28.13
CA MET A 148 8.88 -0.68 27.43
C MET A 148 7.57 -1.23 26.87
N ASN A 149 7.61 -2.40 26.20
CA ASN A 149 6.41 -3.03 25.67
C ASN A 149 5.42 -3.44 26.78
N GLU A 150 5.92 -3.86 27.95
CA GLU A 150 5.07 -4.12 29.11
C GLU A 150 4.42 -2.84 29.64
N LYS A 151 5.18 -1.74 29.78
CA LYS A 151 4.68 -0.43 30.21
C LYS A 151 3.58 0.06 29.27
N ILE A 152 3.80 -0.04 27.95
CA ILE A 152 2.81 0.30 26.92
C ILE A 152 1.56 -0.58 27.07
N THR A 153 1.73 -1.90 27.15
CA THR A 153 0.60 -2.84 27.23
C THR A 153 -0.28 -2.56 28.46
N LYS A 154 0.33 -2.26 29.62
CA LYS A 154 -0.38 -1.89 30.84
C LYS A 154 -1.13 -0.58 30.68
N ASN A 155 -0.50 0.46 30.13
CA ASN A 155 -1.12 1.77 29.90
C ASN A 155 -2.29 1.70 28.90
N VAL A 156 -2.10 0.99 27.77
CA VAL A 156 -3.13 0.76 26.75
C VAL A 156 -4.32 0.00 27.36
N LEU A 157 -4.07 -1.06 28.13
CA LEU A 157 -5.13 -1.84 28.78
C LEU A 157 -5.96 -0.97 29.75
N GLN A 158 -5.30 -0.14 30.54
CA GLN A 158 -5.96 0.80 31.46
C GLN A 158 -6.80 1.85 30.72
N LYS A 159 -6.35 2.33 29.56
CA LYS A 159 -7.04 3.38 28.79
C LYS A 159 -8.13 2.82 27.86
N LYS A 160 -8.00 1.58 27.39
CA LYS A 160 -9.04 0.85 26.63
C LYS A 160 -10.31 0.62 27.45
N LEU A 161 -10.20 0.58 28.78
CA LEU A 161 -11.34 0.60 29.71
C LEU A 161 -12.04 1.97 29.76
N ARG A 162 -11.46 3.03 29.19
CA ARG A 162 -11.99 4.41 29.21
C ARG A 162 -12.33 4.99 27.82
N PHE A 163 -11.81 4.43 26.73
CA PHE A 163 -12.08 4.95 25.38
C PHE A 163 -12.14 3.81 24.36
N SER A 164 -13.33 3.52 23.85
CA SER A 164 -13.55 2.59 22.73
C SER A 164 -13.15 3.28 21.42
N SER A 165 -11.85 3.33 21.14
CA SER A 165 -11.32 3.68 19.81
C SER A 165 -10.26 2.67 19.40
N SER A 166 -10.75 1.51 18.98
CA SER A 166 -9.98 0.36 18.49
C SER A 166 -9.29 0.62 17.16
N PHE A 167 -8.32 1.54 17.06
CA PHE A 167 -7.64 1.76 15.77
C PHE A 167 -6.16 2.09 15.77
N PHE A 168 -5.45 2.12 16.91
CA PHE A 168 -4.02 2.48 16.87
C PHE A 168 -3.01 1.43 17.30
N PHE A 169 -3.27 0.52 18.24
CA PHE A 169 -2.23 -0.44 18.65
C PHE A 169 -2.83 -1.77 19.07
N ALA A 170 -3.05 -2.64 18.09
CA ALA A 170 -2.98 -4.09 18.31
C ALA A 170 -1.56 -4.52 17.89
N GLU A 171 -0.54 -4.00 18.60
CA GLU A 171 0.82 -4.52 18.43
C GLU A 171 0.89 -5.91 19.06
N ASN A 172 0.66 -6.85 18.16
CA ASN A 172 1.03 -8.26 18.17
C ASN A 172 2.18 -8.57 19.14
N ARG A 173 1.92 -9.38 20.17
CA ARG A 173 2.96 -10.08 20.95
C ARG A 173 4.01 -10.74 20.04
N ASN A 174 3.57 -11.14 18.84
CA ASN A 174 4.40 -11.72 17.80
C ASN A 174 5.53 -10.78 17.34
N VAL A 175 5.32 -9.46 17.27
CA VAL A 175 6.34 -8.51 16.77
C VAL A 175 7.52 -8.43 17.73
N LEU A 176 7.27 -8.25 19.03
CA LEU A 176 8.33 -8.21 20.03
C LEU A 176 9.10 -9.53 20.05
N SER A 177 8.41 -10.68 20.01
CA SER A 177 9.09 -11.97 19.98
C SER A 177 9.99 -12.13 18.75
N TYR A 178 9.54 -11.69 17.56
CA TYR A 178 10.38 -11.71 16.36
C TYR A 178 11.61 -10.81 16.51
N ARG A 179 11.47 -9.60 17.06
CA ARG A 179 12.59 -8.67 17.30
C ARG A 179 13.63 -9.27 18.24
N VAL A 180 13.18 -9.79 19.39
CA VAL A 180 14.06 -10.40 20.39
C VAL A 180 14.75 -11.65 19.84
N GLN A 181 13.99 -12.56 19.21
CA GLN A 181 14.55 -13.75 18.60
C GLN A 181 15.60 -13.39 17.54
N TYR A 182 15.27 -12.43 16.66
CA TYR A 182 16.16 -11.98 15.61
C TYR A 182 17.48 -11.40 16.15
N LEU A 183 17.42 -10.58 17.21
CA LEU A 183 18.60 -10.02 17.85
C LEU A 183 19.49 -11.11 18.48
N LEU A 184 18.89 -12.07 19.18
CA LEU A 184 19.60 -13.16 19.85
C LEU A 184 20.19 -14.18 18.86
N GLU A 185 19.49 -14.46 17.76
CA GLU A 185 19.88 -15.47 16.76
C GLU A 185 20.81 -14.93 15.65
N SER A 186 21.17 -13.64 15.66
CA SER A 186 21.80 -12.90 14.55
C SER A 186 23.21 -13.33 14.09
N LYS A 187 23.47 -14.63 13.92
CA LYS A 187 24.72 -15.16 13.35
C LYS A 187 24.71 -15.40 11.85
N GLN A 188 23.59 -15.37 11.12
CA GLN A 188 23.61 -15.57 9.65
C GLN A 188 22.57 -14.77 8.85
N LYS A 189 23.07 -14.01 7.86
CA LYS A 189 22.26 -13.26 6.89
C LYS A 189 21.77 -14.20 5.78
N LYS A 190 20.50 -14.61 5.84
CA LYS A 190 19.86 -15.28 4.69
C LYS A 190 19.58 -14.23 3.61
N LYS A 191 20.30 -14.29 2.49
CA LYS A 191 20.03 -13.43 1.32
C LYS A 191 18.80 -13.96 0.59
N THR A 192 17.83 -13.10 0.32
CA THR A 192 16.71 -13.45 -0.56
C THR A 192 17.23 -13.76 -1.96
N ASN A 193 16.79 -14.88 -2.54
CA ASN A 193 17.17 -15.27 -3.89
C ASN A 193 16.60 -14.25 -4.89
N LYS A 194 17.47 -13.61 -5.69
CA LYS A 194 17.08 -12.62 -6.70
C LYS A 194 16.13 -13.21 -7.76
N GLY A 195 16.23 -14.50 -8.06
CA GLY A 195 15.32 -15.18 -9.00
C GLY A 195 13.88 -15.25 -8.48
N ILE A 196 13.69 -15.50 -7.18
CA ILE A 196 12.35 -15.48 -6.56
C ILE A 196 11.77 -14.07 -6.61
N LEU A 197 12.59 -13.05 -6.31
CA LEU A 197 12.16 -11.66 -6.36
C LEU A 197 11.69 -11.26 -7.78
N LEU A 198 12.46 -11.65 -8.80
CA LEU A 198 12.12 -11.39 -10.20
C LEU A 198 10.82 -12.10 -10.61
N PHE A 199 10.64 -13.37 -10.21
CA PHE A 199 9.43 -14.12 -10.51
C PHE A 199 8.18 -13.45 -9.91
N VAL A 200 8.23 -13.06 -8.63
CA VAL A 200 7.13 -12.36 -7.96
C VAL A 200 6.81 -11.03 -8.65
N PHE A 201 7.82 -10.31 -9.13
CA PHE A 201 7.63 -9.05 -9.85
C PHE A 201 6.97 -9.24 -11.23
N MET A 202 7.26 -10.35 -11.91
CA MET A 202 6.72 -10.64 -13.25
C MET A 202 5.31 -11.25 -13.22
N LEU A 203 4.90 -11.84 -12.10
CA LEU A 203 3.60 -12.51 -11.96
C LEU A 203 2.40 -11.64 -12.38
N PRO A 204 2.29 -10.35 -11.98
CA PRO A 204 1.20 -9.48 -12.41
C PRO A 204 1.22 -9.20 -13.92
N VAL A 205 2.39 -9.18 -14.56
CA VAL A 205 2.50 -9.00 -16.01
C VAL A 205 1.95 -10.23 -16.70
N PHE A 206 2.35 -11.43 -16.27
CA PHE A 206 1.86 -12.70 -16.82
C PHE A 206 0.34 -12.88 -16.65
N THR A 207 -0.23 -12.49 -15.51
CA THR A 207 -1.69 -12.60 -15.32
C THR A 207 -2.49 -11.70 -16.25
N ASN A 208 -1.90 -10.59 -16.72
CA ASN A 208 -2.56 -9.68 -17.66
C ASN A 208 -2.25 -9.99 -19.14
N LEU A 209 -1.33 -10.92 -19.43
CA LEU A 209 -1.03 -11.35 -20.81
C LEU A 209 -2.02 -12.39 -21.34
N VAL A 210 -2.72 -13.11 -20.45
CA VAL A 210 -3.68 -14.15 -20.83
C VAL A 210 -5.09 -13.60 -20.63
N ILE A 211 -5.63 -12.96 -21.68
CA ILE A 211 -7.03 -12.59 -21.73
C ILE A 211 -7.79 -13.78 -22.29
N PHE A 212 -8.52 -14.49 -21.43
CA PHE A 212 -9.47 -15.51 -21.88
C PHE A 212 -10.70 -14.80 -22.45
N GLU A 213 -10.78 -14.73 -23.77
CA GLU A 213 -12.02 -14.34 -24.42
C GLU A 213 -12.99 -15.54 -24.38
N PRO A 214 -14.27 -15.30 -24.04
CA PRO A 214 -15.28 -16.35 -24.11
C PRO A 214 -15.42 -16.81 -25.57
N TYR A 215 -15.27 -18.11 -25.80
CA TYR A 215 -15.58 -18.70 -27.10
C TYR A 215 -17.09 -18.59 -27.33
N HIS A 216 -17.48 -17.81 -28.35
CA HIS A 216 -18.86 -17.73 -28.80
C HIS A 216 -19.04 -18.72 -29.95
N GLU A 217 -19.84 -19.77 -29.76
CA GLU A 217 -20.40 -20.51 -30.90
C GLU A 217 -21.43 -19.62 -31.59
N ASN A 218 -21.29 -19.49 -32.91
CA ASN A 218 -22.33 -18.96 -33.78
C ASN A 218 -23.63 -19.71 -33.47
N ALA A 219 -24.66 -19.01 -33.00
CA ALA A 219 -25.93 -19.65 -32.67
C ALA A 219 -26.46 -20.40 -33.91
N PRO A 220 -27.13 -21.56 -33.78
CA PRO A 220 -27.62 -22.32 -34.94
C PRO A 220 -28.57 -21.53 -35.87
N GLY A 221 -29.08 -20.37 -35.44
CA GLY A 221 -29.82 -19.42 -36.28
C GLY A 221 -28.96 -18.42 -37.08
N THR A 222 -27.62 -18.52 -37.00
CA THR A 222 -26.66 -17.65 -37.70
C THR A 222 -25.93 -18.38 -38.84
N GLU A 223 -26.28 -19.64 -39.11
CA GLU A 223 -25.81 -20.35 -40.31
C GLU A 223 -26.32 -19.63 -41.56
N GLY A 224 -25.41 -19.08 -42.36
CA GLY A 224 -25.74 -18.32 -43.57
C GLY A 224 -26.06 -16.84 -43.34
N THR A 225 -25.88 -16.30 -42.13
CA THR A 225 -25.93 -14.86 -41.87
C THR A 225 -24.53 -14.27 -41.90
N TRP A 226 -24.39 -13.06 -42.45
CA TRP A 226 -23.12 -12.31 -42.43
C TRP A 226 -23.02 -11.46 -41.16
N SER A 227 -21.82 -11.37 -40.60
CA SER A 227 -21.54 -10.40 -39.55
C SER A 227 -21.54 -8.98 -40.11
N GLU A 228 -21.78 -7.99 -39.25
CA GLU A 228 -21.74 -6.58 -39.64
C GLU A 228 -20.38 -6.18 -40.24
N GLN A 229 -19.29 -6.77 -39.74
CA GLN A 229 -17.94 -6.56 -40.28
C GLN A 229 -17.77 -7.14 -41.68
N GLU A 230 -18.23 -8.36 -41.94
CA GLU A 230 -18.17 -8.98 -43.27
C GLU A 230 -19.02 -8.19 -44.28
N MET A 231 -20.19 -7.71 -43.88
CA MET A 231 -21.05 -6.87 -44.73
C MET A 231 -20.37 -5.55 -45.13
N GLN A 232 -19.61 -4.94 -44.23
CA GLN A 232 -18.90 -3.68 -44.49
C GLN A 232 -17.62 -3.87 -45.32
N GLU A 233 -16.90 -4.98 -45.13
CA GLU A 233 -15.63 -5.23 -45.83
C GLU A 233 -15.82 -5.78 -47.24
N GLN A 234 -16.82 -6.64 -47.45
CA GLN A 234 -16.99 -7.41 -48.70
C GLN A 234 -18.28 -7.06 -49.44
N GLY A 235 -19.25 -6.46 -48.76
CA GLY A 235 -20.52 -6.05 -49.35
C GLY A 235 -20.42 -4.75 -50.13
N TYR A 236 -21.23 -4.63 -51.18
CA TYR A 236 -21.46 -3.37 -51.88
C TYR A 236 -22.93 -3.21 -52.26
N LEU A 237 -23.35 -1.98 -52.46
CA LEU A 237 -24.71 -1.59 -52.81
C LEU A 237 -24.74 -1.13 -54.26
N ILE A 238 -25.67 -1.66 -55.05
CA ILE A 238 -25.96 -1.17 -56.39
C ILE A 238 -27.16 -0.24 -56.30
N HIS A 239 -27.01 1.00 -56.76
CA HIS A 239 -28.11 1.95 -56.92
C HIS A 239 -28.63 1.90 -58.36
N HIS A 240 -29.88 1.46 -58.52
CA HIS A 240 -30.53 1.29 -59.81
C HIS A 240 -31.18 2.59 -60.29
N GLN A 241 -31.38 2.71 -61.61
CA GLN A 241 -31.99 3.90 -62.23
C GLN A 241 -33.46 4.13 -61.81
N ASP A 242 -34.13 3.09 -61.30
CA ASP A 242 -35.49 3.16 -60.74
C ASP A 242 -35.55 3.66 -59.28
N GLY A 243 -34.40 3.95 -58.68
CA GLY A 243 -34.25 4.43 -57.31
C GLY A 243 -34.21 3.33 -56.25
N THR A 244 -34.14 2.05 -56.65
CA THR A 244 -34.00 0.93 -55.73
C THR A 244 -32.53 0.62 -55.44
N TYR A 245 -32.26 -0.06 -54.31
CA TYR A 245 -30.94 -0.49 -53.91
C TYR A 245 -30.87 -2.01 -53.77
N THR A 246 -29.82 -2.61 -54.31
CA THR A 246 -29.53 -4.05 -54.17
C THR A 246 -28.21 -4.24 -53.43
N PHE A 247 -28.22 -5.02 -52.35
CA PHE A 247 -27.02 -5.43 -51.64
C PHE A 247 -26.41 -6.67 -52.30
N CYS A 248 -25.11 -6.63 -52.53
CA CYS A 248 -24.34 -7.72 -53.12
C CYS A 248 -23.18 -8.12 -52.22
N ILE A 249 -23.10 -9.40 -51.87
CA ILE A 249 -21.99 -10.00 -51.11
C ILE A 249 -21.74 -11.42 -51.62
N ASP A 250 -20.49 -11.78 -51.90
CA ASP A 250 -20.08 -13.12 -52.38
C ASP A 250 -20.96 -13.72 -53.51
N GLY A 251 -21.37 -12.88 -54.47
CA GLY A 251 -22.19 -13.31 -55.61
C GLY A 251 -23.67 -13.55 -55.29
N GLN A 252 -24.10 -13.32 -54.04
CA GLN A 252 -25.51 -13.29 -53.65
C GLN A 252 -26.03 -11.85 -53.70
N GLN A 253 -27.30 -11.69 -54.07
CA GLN A 253 -27.97 -10.40 -54.20
C GLN A 253 -29.25 -10.37 -53.38
N ALA A 254 -29.47 -9.29 -52.64
CA ALA A 254 -30.69 -9.06 -51.86
C ALA A 254 -31.19 -7.63 -52.05
N THR A 255 -32.48 -7.48 -52.38
CA THR A 255 -33.10 -6.16 -52.52
C THR A 255 -33.30 -5.52 -51.14
N ILE A 256 -32.89 -4.27 -51.01
CA ILE A 256 -33.01 -3.53 -49.75
C ILE A 256 -34.32 -2.74 -49.73
N GLN A 257 -35.13 -2.99 -48.72
CA GLN A 257 -36.38 -2.26 -48.52
C GLN A 257 -36.18 -0.92 -47.80
N ASN A 258 -35.12 -0.81 -46.98
CA ASN A 258 -34.84 0.40 -46.21
C ASN A 258 -33.34 0.71 -46.15
N ILE A 259 -32.89 1.62 -47.02
CA ILE A 259 -31.48 2.05 -47.10
C ILE A 259 -31.03 2.90 -45.91
N LYS A 260 -31.96 3.40 -45.08
CA LYS A 260 -31.66 4.22 -43.89
C LYS A 260 -31.39 3.40 -42.64
N ASP A 261 -31.34 2.07 -42.76
CA ASP A 261 -30.95 1.22 -41.64
C ASP A 261 -29.44 1.45 -41.35
N PRO A 262 -29.04 1.69 -40.08
CA PRO A 262 -27.65 1.93 -39.71
C PRO A 262 -26.65 0.88 -40.23
N ILE A 263 -27.11 -0.35 -40.47
CA ILE A 263 -26.29 -1.45 -40.98
C ILE A 263 -25.69 -1.14 -42.37
N PHE A 264 -26.34 -0.27 -43.17
CA PHE A 264 -25.90 0.07 -44.53
C PHE A 264 -25.12 1.39 -44.62
N GLU A 265 -24.95 2.15 -43.53
CA GLU A 265 -24.35 3.50 -43.56
C GLU A 265 -22.89 3.51 -44.04
N ASN A 266 -22.14 2.43 -43.79
CA ASN A 266 -20.71 2.34 -44.11
C ASN A 266 -20.39 1.41 -45.29
N ILE A 267 -21.40 0.97 -46.04
CA ILE A 267 -21.22 0.05 -47.16
C ILE A 267 -20.98 0.83 -48.46
N LYS A 268 -20.06 0.36 -49.30
CA LYS A 268 -19.71 1.00 -50.57
C LYS A 268 -20.88 0.99 -51.55
N VAL A 269 -21.25 2.15 -52.08
CA VAL A 269 -22.31 2.29 -53.11
C VAL A 269 -21.69 2.42 -54.51
N ILE A 270 -22.26 1.70 -55.47
CA ILE A 270 -21.92 1.71 -56.90
C ILE A 270 -23.18 2.14 -57.65
N GLU A 271 -23.06 3.12 -58.53
CA GLU A 271 -24.16 3.54 -59.41
C GLU A 271 -24.22 2.61 -60.63
N GLU A 272 -25.42 2.14 -60.98
CA GLU A 272 -25.65 1.37 -62.20
C GLU A 272 -25.58 2.32 -63.42
N GLU A 273 -24.65 2.04 -64.35
CA GLU A 273 -24.48 2.79 -65.60
C GLU A 273 -25.64 2.59 -66.59
#